data_AF-A0A956ACR0-F1
#
_entry.id   AF-A0A956ACR0-F1
#
_cell.length_a   1.000
_cell.length_b   1.000
_cell.length_c   1.000
_cell.angle_alpha   90.00
_cell.angle_beta   90.00
_cell.angle_gamma   90.00
#
_symmetry.space_group_name_H-M   'P 1'
#
loop_
_entity.id
_entity.type
_entity.pdbx_description
1 polymer ?
#
loop_
_entity_poly.entity_id
_entity_poly.type
_entity_poly.pdbx_seq_one_letter_code
_entity_poly.pdbx_strand_id
1 'polypeptide(L)'
;MRSNKPQSRLLVRGSVLYHDFVFRRRNRWYHWVAGLGLWLLSWLYRAALVLRRSWPEPAVRVPCRVISVGNLVIGGSGKTPVVGWLARALRERGLTTAVLCRGHGGAWVHQARVFHDGVEMHGSATDGGDEAAMLATRLAGLGIPILVGRRRADTARLACERFHPDVLLIDDGLQHGSLEKDYEIVTFNGSNPIGVGQVLPFGPLREPTSALERCH
;
A
#
# COMPACT_ATOMS: atom_id res chain seq x y z
N MET A 1 19.85 27.50 12.04
CA MET A 1 20.23 26.21 12.67
C MET A 1 19.14 25.78 13.65
N ARG A 2 18.21 24.92 13.23
CA ARG A 2 17.27 24.23 14.14
C ARG A 2 17.13 22.79 13.65
N SER A 3 17.82 21.88 14.32
CA SER A 3 17.69 20.43 14.14
C SER A 3 16.54 19.96 15.02
N ASN A 4 15.43 19.55 14.41
CA ASN A 4 14.30 18.94 15.09
C ASN A 4 13.97 17.62 14.40
N LYS A 5 14.35 16.49 15.01
CA LYS A 5 13.86 15.14 14.65
C LYS A 5 13.85 14.22 15.88
N PRO A 6 12.68 13.94 16.48
CA PRO A 6 12.54 12.79 17.36
C PRO A 6 11.45 11.78 16.92
N GLN A 7 10.98 11.78 15.66
CA GLN A 7 9.88 10.91 15.24
C GLN A 7 10.29 9.59 14.55
N SER A 8 11.49 9.50 13.95
CA SER A 8 11.92 8.28 13.23
C SER A 8 12.44 7.15 14.14
N ARG A 9 12.67 7.42 15.44
CA ARG A 9 13.16 6.41 16.41
C ARG A 9 12.04 5.56 17.04
N LEU A 10 10.76 5.96 16.95
CA LEU A 10 9.67 5.22 17.58
C LEU A 10 9.18 4.02 16.74
N LEU A 11 9.18 4.12 15.41
CA LEU A 11 8.67 3.06 14.54
C LEU A 11 9.64 1.87 14.39
N VAL A 12 10.96 2.12 14.43
CA VAL A 12 11.97 1.05 14.50
C VAL A 12 11.93 0.34 15.86
N ARG A 13 11.51 1.04 16.92
CA ARG A 13 11.31 0.43 18.24
C ARG A 13 10.11 -0.52 18.28
N GLY A 14 9.05 -0.32 17.50
CA GLY A 14 7.85 -1.16 17.56
C GLY A 14 8.06 -2.60 17.04
N SER A 15 8.76 -2.78 15.93
CA SER A 15 9.08 -4.11 15.37
C SER A 15 10.17 -4.83 16.17
N VAL A 16 11.15 -4.08 16.69
CA VAL A 16 12.18 -4.60 17.60
C VAL A 16 11.57 -4.98 18.96
N LEU A 17 10.62 -4.20 19.50
CA LEU A 17 9.93 -4.51 20.75
C LEU A 17 9.02 -5.74 20.65
N TYR A 18 8.36 -5.99 19.51
CA TYR A 18 7.56 -7.21 19.34
C TYR A 18 8.45 -8.46 19.29
N HIS A 19 9.52 -8.39 18.49
CA HIS A 19 10.50 -9.47 18.42
C HIS A 19 11.25 -9.65 19.75
N ASP A 20 11.55 -8.58 20.47
CA ASP A 20 12.19 -8.65 21.79
C ASP A 20 11.24 -9.15 22.89
N PHE A 21 9.95 -8.78 22.85
CA PHE A 21 8.93 -9.24 23.81
C PHE A 21 8.58 -10.71 23.63
N VAL A 22 8.55 -11.20 22.38
CA VAL A 22 8.21 -12.61 22.09
C VAL A 22 9.45 -13.51 22.09
N PHE A 23 10.62 -13.04 21.65
CA PHE A 23 11.76 -13.91 21.35
C PHE A 23 13.07 -13.67 22.12
N ARG A 24 13.25 -12.63 22.97
CA ARG A 24 14.54 -12.45 23.72
C ARG A 24 14.43 -12.37 25.26
N ARG A 25 14.90 -13.47 25.89
CA ARG A 25 15.76 -13.57 27.10
C ARG A 25 15.23 -13.19 28.50
N ARG A 26 13.92 -13.22 28.77
CA ARG A 26 13.44 -13.45 30.15
C ARG A 26 12.35 -14.53 30.15
N ASN A 27 12.78 -15.80 30.27
CA ASN A 27 11.94 -17.00 30.34
C ASN A 27 10.89 -16.90 31.46
N ARG A 28 9.75 -16.28 31.17
CA ARG A 28 8.59 -16.29 32.06
C ARG A 28 7.44 -16.92 31.30
N TRP A 29 6.75 -17.84 31.96
CA TRP A 29 5.70 -18.68 31.39
C TRP A 29 4.60 -17.87 30.66
N TYR A 30 4.33 -16.64 31.08
CA TYR A 30 3.36 -15.78 30.44
C TYR A 30 3.75 -15.35 29.02
N HIS A 31 5.04 -15.31 28.65
CA HIS A 31 5.47 -15.04 27.27
C HIS A 31 5.05 -16.19 26.34
N TRP A 32 5.10 -17.43 26.82
CA TRP A 32 4.64 -18.61 26.07
C TRP A 32 3.12 -18.61 25.90
N VAL A 33 2.37 -18.30 26.97
CA VAL A 33 0.90 -18.19 26.91
C VAL A 33 0.47 -17.06 25.98
N ALA A 34 1.13 -15.89 26.06
CA ALA A 34 0.85 -14.77 25.17
C ALA A 34 1.21 -15.10 23.70
N GLY A 35 2.35 -15.77 23.46
CA GLY A 35 2.76 -16.21 22.13
C GLY A 35 1.78 -17.21 21.53
N LEU A 36 1.32 -18.21 22.29
CA LEU A 36 0.30 -19.16 21.87
C LEU A 36 -1.03 -18.46 21.57
N GLY A 37 -1.43 -17.50 22.41
CA GLY A 37 -2.63 -16.70 22.18
C GLY A 37 -2.57 -15.91 20.87
N LEU A 38 -1.46 -15.21 20.61
CA LEU A 38 -1.24 -14.47 19.36
C LEU A 38 -1.19 -15.39 18.14
N TRP A 39 -0.60 -16.58 18.29
CA TRP A 39 -0.55 -17.60 17.24
C TRP A 39 -1.95 -18.11 16.88
N LEU A 40 -2.78 -18.44 17.88
CA LEU A 40 -4.17 -18.83 17.66
C LEU A 40 -5.00 -17.71 17.03
N LEU A 41 -4.81 -16.46 17.47
CA LEU A 41 -5.45 -15.30 16.85
C LEU A 41 -5.03 -15.14 15.38
N SER A 42 -3.82 -15.56 15.00
CA SER A 42 -3.35 -15.50 13.61
C SER A 42 -4.03 -16.51 12.71
N TRP A 43 -4.41 -17.68 13.27
CA TRP A 43 -5.28 -18.62 12.57
C TRP A 43 -6.67 -18.07 12.33
N LEU A 44 -7.27 -17.41 13.35
CA LEU A 44 -8.56 -16.73 13.17
C LEU A 44 -8.48 -15.61 12.13
N TYR A 45 -7.40 -14.81 12.16
CA TYR A 45 -7.15 -13.78 11.15
C TYR A 45 -7.01 -14.39 9.75
N ARG A 46 -6.24 -15.48 9.61
CA ARG A 46 -6.08 -16.19 8.34
C ARG A 46 -7.42 -16.75 7.82
N ALA A 47 -8.22 -17.34 8.71
CA ALA A 47 -9.55 -17.83 8.35
C ALA A 47 -10.45 -16.69 7.89
N ALA A 48 -10.42 -15.54 8.56
CA ALA A 48 -11.15 -14.34 8.14
C ALA A 48 -10.69 -13.81 6.78
N LEU A 49 -9.38 -13.85 6.48
CA LEU A 49 -8.86 -13.50 5.15
C LEU A 49 -9.36 -14.45 4.06
N VAL A 50 -9.37 -15.76 4.31
CA VAL A 50 -9.89 -16.76 3.37
C VAL A 50 -11.38 -16.52 3.14
N LEU A 51 -12.17 -16.36 4.21
CA LEU A 51 -13.61 -16.09 4.12
C LEU A 51 -13.91 -14.81 3.35
N ARG A 52 -13.13 -13.75 3.59
CA ARG A 52 -13.24 -12.49 2.84
C ARG A 52 -12.95 -12.68 1.35
N ARG A 53 -12.00 -13.55 0.98
CA ARG A 53 -11.71 -13.87 -0.43
C ARG A 53 -12.83 -14.69 -1.08
N SER A 54 -13.55 -15.50 -0.30
CA SER A 54 -14.72 -16.26 -0.79
C SER A 54 -15.93 -15.38 -1.12
N TRP A 55 -15.95 -14.13 -0.64
CA TRP A 55 -16.92 -13.10 -1.04
C TRP A 55 -16.23 -11.95 -1.77
N PRO A 56 -15.78 -12.15 -3.02
CA PRO A 56 -15.15 -11.08 -3.79
C PRO A 56 -16.16 -9.98 -4.10
N GLU A 57 -15.74 -8.73 -3.93
CA GLU A 57 -16.46 -7.62 -4.55
C GLU A 57 -16.34 -7.74 -6.08
N PRO A 58 -17.39 -7.44 -6.85
CA PRO A 58 -17.31 -7.45 -8.31
C PRO A 58 -16.17 -6.53 -8.78
N ALA A 59 -15.19 -7.12 -9.45
CA ALA A 59 -14.06 -6.38 -9.98
C ALA A 59 -14.50 -5.62 -11.24
N VAL A 60 -14.09 -4.36 -11.35
CA VAL A 60 -14.30 -3.57 -12.56
C VAL A 60 -13.06 -3.70 -13.43
N ARG A 61 -13.27 -3.90 -14.73
CA ARG A 61 -12.22 -3.78 -15.75
C ARG A 61 -12.25 -2.38 -16.37
N VAL A 62 -11.06 -1.86 -16.66
CA VAL A 62 -10.85 -0.57 -17.31
C VAL A 62 -10.12 -0.78 -18.65
N PRO A 63 -10.21 0.15 -19.61
CA PRO A 63 -9.62 -0.05 -20.95
C PRO A 63 -8.09 -0.02 -20.98
N CYS A 64 -7.43 0.49 -19.94
CA CYS A 64 -5.99 0.62 -19.85
C CYS A 64 -5.34 -0.47 -19.00
N ARG A 65 -4.01 -0.56 -19.05
CA ARG A 65 -3.25 -1.53 -18.23
C ARG A 65 -3.19 -1.10 -16.79
N VAL A 66 -3.44 -2.02 -15.87
CA VAL A 66 -3.44 -1.74 -14.42
C VAL A 66 -2.28 -2.47 -13.75
N ILE A 67 -1.36 -1.71 -13.16
CA ILE A 67 -0.23 -2.23 -12.38
C ILE A 67 -0.42 -1.84 -10.91
N SER A 68 -0.51 -2.83 -10.04
CA SER A 68 -0.57 -2.63 -8.60
C SER A 68 0.81 -2.76 -7.97
N VAL A 69 1.20 -1.79 -7.16
CA VAL A 69 2.35 -1.91 -6.26
C VAL A 69 1.83 -2.05 -4.84
N GLY A 70 2.26 -3.09 -4.12
CA GLY A 70 1.89 -3.26 -2.72
C GLY A 70 2.94 -3.99 -1.92
N ASN A 71 2.59 -4.34 -0.69
CA ASN A 71 3.47 -5.06 0.24
C ASN A 71 2.66 -6.05 1.06
N LEU A 72 3.29 -7.19 1.35
CA LEU A 72 2.73 -8.25 2.17
C LEU A 72 2.99 -8.07 3.66
N VAL A 73 3.88 -7.16 4.08
CA VAL A 73 4.29 -6.97 5.48
C VAL A 73 3.71 -5.67 6.06
N ILE A 74 3.49 -5.57 7.38
CA ILE A 74 3.28 -4.29 8.04
C ILE A 74 4.62 -3.55 8.19
N GLY A 75 4.68 -2.31 7.71
CA GLY A 75 5.84 -1.43 7.85
C GLY A 75 6.08 -0.61 6.60
N GLY A 76 7.05 0.31 6.67
CA GLY A 76 7.50 1.06 5.50
C GLY A 76 8.25 0.15 4.54
N SER A 77 7.68 -0.14 3.38
CA SER A 77 8.23 -1.07 2.39
C SER A 77 8.67 -0.41 1.09
N GLY A 78 8.81 0.91 1.09
CA GLY A 78 9.28 1.64 -0.09
C GLY A 78 8.31 1.63 -1.29
N LYS A 79 7.03 1.28 -1.10
CA LYS A 79 6.01 1.27 -2.17
C LYS A 79 5.92 2.60 -2.90
N THR A 80 5.67 3.69 -2.17
CA THR A 80 5.52 5.02 -2.75
C THR A 80 6.75 5.49 -3.54
N PRO A 81 8.01 5.27 -3.09
CA PRO A 81 9.19 5.41 -3.94
C PRO A 81 9.17 4.57 -5.22
N VAL A 82 8.80 3.28 -5.15
CA VAL A 82 8.72 2.38 -6.31
C VAL A 82 7.64 2.84 -7.30
N VAL A 83 6.47 3.25 -6.80
CA VAL A 83 5.40 3.82 -7.63
C VAL A 83 5.88 5.06 -8.36
N GLY A 84 6.54 5.99 -7.65
CA GLY A 84 7.08 7.21 -8.27
C GLY A 84 8.17 6.92 -9.32
N TRP A 85 9.05 5.96 -9.06
CA TRP A 85 10.06 5.50 -10.02
C TRP A 85 9.42 4.88 -11.26
N LEU A 86 8.43 3.99 -11.07
CA LEU A 86 7.73 3.32 -12.17
C LEU A 86 6.93 4.32 -13.01
N ALA A 87 6.23 5.26 -12.37
CA ALA A 87 5.48 6.31 -13.05
C ALA A 87 6.39 7.14 -13.97
N ARG A 88 7.57 7.53 -13.47
CA ARG A 88 8.58 8.23 -14.27
C ARG A 88 9.11 7.38 -15.41
N ALA A 89 9.49 6.12 -15.15
CA ALA A 89 10.03 5.23 -16.16
C ALA A 89 9.02 4.94 -17.30
N LEU A 90 7.73 4.85 -16.99
CA LEU A 90 6.67 4.71 -17.99
C LEU A 90 6.51 6.00 -18.81
N ARG A 91 6.53 7.16 -18.15
CA ARG A 91 6.46 8.46 -18.82
C ARG A 91 7.64 8.71 -19.76
N GLU A 92 8.86 8.35 -19.34
CA GLU A 92 10.09 8.42 -20.15
C GLU A 92 10.02 7.51 -21.39
N ARG A 93 9.23 6.44 -21.33
CA ARG A 93 8.93 5.57 -22.48
C ARG A 93 7.78 6.08 -23.36
N GLY A 94 7.27 7.28 -23.08
CA GLY A 94 6.20 7.91 -23.83
C GLY A 94 4.79 7.43 -23.47
N LEU A 95 4.63 6.59 -22.44
CA LEU A 95 3.31 6.10 -22.01
C LEU A 95 2.61 7.15 -21.14
N THR A 96 1.33 7.39 -21.43
CA THR A 96 0.47 8.19 -20.56
C THR A 96 0.13 7.37 -19.32
N THR A 97 0.38 7.94 -18.15
CA THR A 97 0.27 7.23 -16.86
C THR A 97 -0.52 8.06 -15.87
N ALA A 98 -1.38 7.42 -15.08
CA ALA A 98 -2.01 8.05 -13.92
C ALA A 98 -1.84 7.18 -12.66
N VAL A 99 -1.75 7.82 -11.50
CA VAL A 99 -1.50 7.16 -10.20
C VAL A 99 -2.73 7.23 -9.31
N LEU A 100 -3.10 6.10 -8.70
CA LEU A 100 -4.23 5.96 -7.79
C LEU A 100 -3.74 5.77 -6.36
N CYS A 101 -4.03 6.74 -5.50
CA CYS A 101 -3.64 6.78 -4.09
C CYS A 101 -4.86 6.62 -3.19
N ARG A 102 -4.70 6.05 -1.99
CA ARG A 102 -5.87 5.80 -1.11
C ARG A 102 -6.40 7.10 -0.51
N GLY A 103 -5.50 8.05 -0.28
CA GLY A 103 -5.75 9.27 0.47
C GLY A 103 -5.82 9.01 1.97
N HIS A 104 -4.92 8.18 2.51
CA HIS A 104 -4.90 7.87 3.93
C HIS A 104 -4.68 9.15 4.76
N GLY A 105 -5.54 9.36 5.77
CA GLY A 105 -5.51 10.57 6.61
C GLY A 105 -6.09 11.83 5.96
N GLY A 106 -6.48 11.78 4.67
CA GLY A 106 -7.07 12.91 3.95
C GLY A 106 -8.60 12.93 3.97
N ALA A 107 -9.18 14.12 3.88
CA ALA A 107 -10.63 14.33 3.85
C ALA A 107 -11.32 13.64 2.64
N TRP A 108 -10.60 13.45 1.53
CA TRP A 108 -11.16 12.89 0.30
C TRP A 108 -11.12 11.37 0.23
N VAL A 109 -10.70 10.66 1.28
CA VAL A 109 -10.59 9.20 1.29
C VAL A 109 -11.89 8.49 0.86
N HIS A 110 -13.07 9.09 1.08
CA HIS A 110 -14.36 8.50 0.72
C HIS A 110 -14.93 8.94 -0.63
N GLN A 111 -14.22 9.80 -1.37
CA GLN A 111 -14.67 10.34 -2.65
C GLN A 111 -13.58 10.19 -3.70
N ALA A 112 -13.91 9.67 -4.88
CA ALA A 112 -12.96 9.66 -5.99
C ALA A 112 -12.74 11.09 -6.48
N ARG A 113 -11.53 11.62 -6.32
CA ARG A 113 -11.20 13.00 -6.71
C ARG A 113 -9.84 13.06 -7.38
N VAL A 114 -9.70 14.00 -8.31
CA VAL A 114 -8.39 14.39 -8.87
C VAL A 114 -7.69 15.22 -7.81
N PHE A 115 -6.51 14.77 -7.39
CA PHE A 115 -5.67 15.48 -6.43
C PHE A 115 -4.65 16.37 -7.14
N HIS A 116 -4.08 15.85 -8.22
CA HIS A 116 -3.19 16.56 -9.14
C HIS A 116 -3.56 16.12 -10.56
N ASP A 117 -3.74 17.05 -11.49
CA ASP A 117 -4.16 16.73 -12.87
C ASP A 117 -2.99 16.54 -13.86
N GLY A 118 -1.76 16.67 -13.36
CA GLY A 118 -0.54 16.65 -14.17
C GLY A 118 0.10 18.04 -14.32
N VAL A 119 -0.66 19.10 -14.08
CA VAL A 119 -0.21 20.50 -14.16
C VAL A 119 -0.36 21.20 -12.81
N GLU A 120 -1.54 21.09 -12.20
CA GLU A 120 -1.90 21.81 -10.99
C GLU A 120 -2.42 20.87 -9.88
N MET A 121 -2.27 21.35 -8.65
CA MET A 121 -2.82 20.72 -7.46
C MET A 121 -4.26 21.17 -7.26
N HIS A 122 -5.17 20.21 -7.10
CA HIS A 122 -6.60 20.46 -6.86
C HIS A 122 -6.95 20.40 -5.38
N GLY A 123 -6.05 19.87 -4.54
CA GLY A 123 -6.21 19.76 -3.10
C GLY A 123 -4.89 19.87 -2.34
N SER A 124 -4.99 19.98 -1.02
CA SER A 124 -3.86 20.05 -0.10
C SER A 124 -3.57 18.71 0.57
N ALA A 125 -2.47 18.59 1.33
CA ALA A 125 -2.17 17.35 2.06
C ALA A 125 -3.29 16.93 3.03
N THR A 126 -4.04 17.88 3.61
CA THR A 126 -5.20 17.56 4.46
C THR A 126 -6.39 16.99 3.67
N ASP A 127 -6.46 17.27 2.37
CA ASP A 127 -7.50 16.76 1.48
C ASP A 127 -7.14 15.38 0.92
N GLY A 128 -5.98 15.28 0.27
CA GLY A 128 -5.54 14.09 -0.45
C GLY A 128 -4.67 13.13 0.37
N GLY A 129 -4.28 13.49 1.59
CA GLY A 129 -3.38 12.72 2.44
C GLY A 129 -1.90 12.89 2.08
N ASP A 130 -1.03 12.55 3.04
CA ASP A 130 0.42 12.75 2.93
C ASP A 130 1.05 11.97 1.77
N GLU A 131 0.59 10.75 1.50
CA GLU A 131 1.10 9.91 0.40
C GLU A 131 0.87 10.55 -0.97
N ALA A 132 -0.32 11.11 -1.19
CA ALA A 132 -0.66 11.77 -2.44
C ALA A 132 0.14 13.06 -2.62
N ALA A 133 0.28 13.87 -1.57
CA ALA A 133 1.11 15.08 -1.58
C ALA A 133 2.59 14.77 -1.87
N MET A 134 3.11 13.70 -1.27
CA MET A 134 4.48 13.25 -1.50
C MET A 134 4.71 12.81 -2.95
N LEU A 135 3.78 12.04 -3.52
CA LEU A 135 3.85 11.62 -4.93
C LEU A 135 3.74 12.82 -5.88
N ALA A 136 2.83 13.76 -5.60
CA ALA A 136 2.67 14.96 -6.42
C ALA A 136 3.96 15.77 -6.48
N THR A 137 4.64 15.94 -5.35
CA THR A 137 5.93 16.63 -5.31
C THR A 137 7.02 15.88 -6.11
N ARG A 138 7.05 14.55 -6.04
CA ARG A 138 8.05 13.73 -6.75
C ARG A 138 7.84 13.65 -8.26
N LEU A 139 6.60 13.80 -8.69
CA LEU A 139 6.17 13.70 -10.08
C LEU A 139 5.88 15.07 -10.71
N ALA A 140 6.16 16.16 -9.99
CA ALA A 140 5.99 17.52 -10.47
C ALA A 140 6.72 17.74 -11.80
N GLY A 141 6.05 18.39 -12.75
CA GLY A 141 6.58 18.66 -14.09
C GLY A 141 6.56 17.47 -15.06
N LEU A 142 6.12 16.28 -14.65
CA LEU A 142 6.05 15.11 -15.54
C LEU A 142 4.69 14.96 -16.25
N GLY A 143 3.70 15.76 -15.90
CA GLY A 143 2.36 15.66 -16.50
C GLY A 143 1.58 14.41 -16.06
N ILE A 144 1.87 13.87 -14.86
CA ILE A 144 1.28 12.62 -14.37
C ILE A 144 0.14 12.95 -13.40
N PRO A 145 -1.12 12.59 -13.73
CA PRO A 145 -2.25 12.78 -12.83
C PRO A 145 -2.18 11.85 -11.61
N ILE A 146 -2.65 12.35 -10.47
CA ILE A 146 -2.77 11.61 -9.22
C ILE A 146 -4.21 11.75 -8.73
N LEU A 147 -4.86 10.62 -8.51
CA LEU A 147 -6.22 10.55 -8.03
C LEU A 147 -6.26 9.90 -6.66
N VAL A 148 -7.18 10.35 -5.81
CA VAL A 148 -7.37 9.84 -4.46
C VAL A 148 -8.76 9.27 -4.27
N GLY A 149 -8.86 8.21 -3.47
CA GLY A 149 -10.13 7.61 -3.08
C GLY A 149 -9.97 6.15 -2.64
N ARG A 150 -10.79 5.73 -1.67
CA ARG A 150 -10.75 4.37 -1.09
C ARG A 150 -11.14 3.28 -2.08
N ARG A 151 -12.11 3.55 -2.96
CA ARG A 151 -12.58 2.58 -3.96
C ARG A 151 -11.79 2.75 -5.25
N ARG A 152 -10.92 1.78 -5.54
CA ARG A 152 -10.04 1.81 -6.73
C ARG A 152 -10.79 1.82 -8.04
N ALA A 153 -11.92 1.11 -8.11
CA ALA A 153 -12.81 1.14 -9.27
C ALA A 153 -13.25 2.57 -9.63
N ASP A 154 -13.67 3.36 -8.63
CA ASP A 154 -14.22 4.70 -8.85
C ASP A 154 -13.11 5.67 -9.29
N THR A 155 -11.94 5.60 -8.63
CA THR A 155 -10.78 6.41 -9.03
C THR A 155 -10.23 6.01 -10.40
N ALA A 156 -10.26 4.73 -10.75
CA ALA A 156 -9.80 4.24 -12.05
C ALA A 156 -10.74 4.69 -13.18
N ARG A 157 -12.06 4.58 -12.98
CA ARG A 157 -13.05 5.12 -13.92
C ARG A 157 -12.85 6.61 -14.17
N LEU A 158 -12.73 7.39 -13.09
CA LEU A 158 -12.48 8.82 -13.17
C LEU A 158 -11.16 9.13 -13.92
N ALA A 159 -10.11 8.35 -13.67
CA ALA A 159 -8.84 8.51 -14.37
C ALA A 159 -8.96 8.22 -15.87
N CYS A 160 -9.63 7.12 -16.24
CA CYS A 160 -9.86 6.76 -17.63
C CYS A 160 -10.70 7.80 -18.37
N GLU A 161 -11.77 8.31 -17.75
CA GLU A 161 -12.66 9.32 -18.33
C GLU A 161 -11.95 10.67 -18.54
N ARG A 162 -11.13 11.10 -17.57
CA ARG A 162 -10.51 12.43 -17.58
C ARG A 162 -9.20 12.48 -18.36
N PHE A 163 -8.38 11.44 -18.23
CA PHE A 163 -6.96 11.49 -18.64
C PHE A 163 -6.59 10.43 -19.66
N HIS A 164 -7.45 9.44 -19.91
CA HIS A 164 -7.23 8.38 -20.90
C HIS A 164 -5.81 7.75 -20.82
N PRO A 165 -5.33 7.33 -19.63
CA PRO A 165 -3.97 6.83 -19.50
C PRO A 165 -3.81 5.47 -20.18
N ASP A 166 -2.64 5.19 -20.76
CA ASP A 166 -2.24 3.86 -21.22
C ASP A 166 -2.02 2.91 -20.03
N VAL A 167 -1.53 3.45 -18.91
CA VAL A 167 -1.22 2.70 -17.69
C VAL A 167 -1.76 3.39 -16.42
N LEU A 168 -2.45 2.62 -15.58
CA LEU A 168 -2.81 2.99 -14.21
C LEU A 168 -1.88 2.31 -13.20
N LEU A 169 -1.28 3.12 -12.34
CA LEU A 169 -0.48 2.64 -11.21
C LEU A 169 -1.28 2.76 -9.91
N ILE A 170 -1.35 1.69 -9.13
CA ILE A 170 -2.03 1.70 -7.83
C ILE A 170 -0.99 1.67 -6.70
N ASP A 171 -1.01 2.68 -5.83
CA ASP A 171 -0.28 2.60 -4.56
C ASP A 171 -1.09 1.81 -3.52
N ASP A 172 -0.46 0.78 -2.98
CA ASP A 172 -1.00 -0.20 -2.02
C ASP A 172 -2.22 -0.99 -2.53
N GLY A 173 -2.15 -1.46 -3.77
CA GLY A 173 -3.27 -2.13 -4.46
C GLY A 173 -3.48 -3.62 -4.13
N LEU A 174 -2.57 -4.29 -3.43
CA LEU A 174 -2.63 -5.75 -3.22
C LEU A 174 -3.92 -6.21 -2.52
N GLN A 175 -4.43 -5.42 -1.57
CA GLN A 175 -5.62 -5.76 -0.79
C GLN A 175 -6.94 -5.28 -1.41
N HIS A 176 -6.87 -4.63 -2.58
CA HIS A 176 -8.02 -4.02 -3.25
C HIS A 176 -8.46 -4.91 -4.41
N GLY A 177 -9.56 -5.65 -4.22
CA GLY A 177 -10.12 -6.57 -5.22
C GLY A 177 -11.17 -5.96 -6.15
N SER A 178 -11.57 -4.69 -5.93
CA SER A 178 -12.63 -4.04 -6.71
C SER A 178 -12.21 -3.58 -8.11
N LEU A 179 -10.92 -3.73 -8.47
CA LEU A 179 -10.37 -3.36 -9.77
C LEU A 179 -9.49 -4.52 -10.26
N GLU A 180 -9.74 -4.98 -11.49
CA GLU A 180 -8.89 -5.98 -12.14
C GLU A 180 -7.49 -5.40 -12.39
N LYS A 181 -6.47 -6.22 -12.14
CA LYS A 181 -5.06 -5.84 -12.22
C LYS A 181 -4.37 -6.76 -13.24
N ASP A 182 -3.66 -6.17 -14.20
CA ASP A 182 -2.86 -6.93 -15.17
C ASP A 182 -1.55 -7.42 -14.54
N TYR A 183 -0.94 -6.61 -13.68
CA TYR A 183 0.33 -6.91 -13.03
C TYR A 183 0.29 -6.52 -11.54
N GLU A 184 0.86 -7.36 -10.69
CA GLU A 184 1.06 -7.08 -9.27
C GLU A 184 2.54 -7.15 -8.90
N ILE A 185 3.09 -6.02 -8.45
CA ILE A 185 4.46 -5.88 -7.96
C ILE A 185 4.41 -5.82 -6.42
N VAL A 186 5.16 -6.70 -5.77
CA VAL A 186 5.30 -6.72 -4.31
C VAL A 186 6.64 -6.14 -3.91
N THR A 187 6.63 -5.14 -3.03
CA THR A 187 7.83 -4.58 -2.44
C THR A 187 8.07 -5.17 -1.06
N PHE A 188 9.34 -5.51 -0.79
CA PHE A 188 9.79 -6.00 0.50
C PHE A 188 10.77 -5.03 1.14
N ASN A 189 10.79 -4.97 2.47
CA ASN A 189 11.85 -4.29 3.18
C ASN A 189 13.09 -5.20 3.21
N GLY A 190 14.21 -4.74 2.64
CA GLY A 190 15.44 -5.53 2.54
C GLY A 190 16.05 -5.98 3.88
N SER A 191 15.70 -5.34 5.00
CA SER A 191 16.20 -5.71 6.33
C SER A 191 15.45 -6.87 6.99
N ASN A 192 14.17 -7.06 6.67
CA ASN A 192 13.35 -8.13 7.21
C ASN A 192 12.14 -8.38 6.29
N PRO A 193 12.33 -9.12 5.19
CA PRO A 193 11.36 -9.18 4.09
C PRO A 193 10.07 -9.93 4.45
N ILE A 194 10.09 -10.87 5.39
CA ILE A 194 8.90 -11.68 5.77
C ILE A 194 8.68 -11.80 7.29
N GLY A 195 9.57 -11.24 8.11
CA GLY A 195 9.52 -11.43 9.56
C GLY A 195 9.64 -12.90 9.94
N VAL A 196 8.79 -13.32 10.88
CA VAL A 196 8.68 -14.71 11.33
C VAL A 196 7.84 -15.59 10.40
N GLY A 197 7.48 -15.11 9.20
CA GLY A 197 6.72 -15.88 8.20
C GLY A 197 5.25 -16.14 8.59
N GLN A 198 4.75 -15.43 9.60
CA GLN A 198 3.38 -15.57 10.11
C GLN A 198 2.55 -14.33 9.83
N VAL A 199 1.25 -14.53 9.66
CA VAL A 199 0.29 -13.45 9.51
C VAL A 199 0.02 -12.75 10.84
N LEU A 200 -0.60 -11.57 10.76
CA LEU A 200 -1.05 -10.84 11.93
C LEU A 200 -2.02 -11.67 12.79
N PRO A 201 -2.02 -11.49 14.12
CA PRO A 201 -1.13 -10.62 14.90
C PRO A 201 0.19 -11.28 15.37
N PHE A 202 0.46 -12.56 15.05
CA PHE A 202 1.68 -13.27 15.52
C PHE A 202 2.94 -12.89 14.72
N GLY A 203 2.77 -12.59 13.44
CA GLY A 203 3.83 -12.08 12.60
C GLY A 203 3.39 -10.84 11.83
N PRO A 204 4.32 -10.23 11.07
CA PRO A 204 4.05 -8.96 10.43
C PRO A 204 3.35 -9.11 9.08
N LEU A 205 3.06 -10.32 8.60
CA LEU A 205 2.43 -10.51 7.29
C LEU A 205 0.94 -10.14 7.32
N ARG A 206 0.52 -9.29 6.39
CA ARG A 206 -0.88 -8.93 6.14
C ARG A 206 -1.64 -10.04 5.41
N GLU A 207 -0.93 -10.82 4.60
CA GLU A 207 -1.46 -11.95 3.84
C GLU A 207 -0.41 -13.08 3.87
N PRO A 208 -0.82 -14.36 3.80
CA PRO A 208 0.13 -15.47 3.76
C PRO A 208 1.04 -15.38 2.53
N THR A 209 2.23 -15.98 2.57
CA THR A 209 3.19 -15.95 1.46
C THR A 209 2.66 -16.56 0.17
N SER A 210 1.66 -17.46 0.22
CA SER A 210 0.94 -17.94 -0.97
C SER A 210 0.24 -16.82 -1.76
N ALA A 211 0.05 -15.64 -1.16
CA ALA A 211 -0.35 -14.43 -1.86
C ALA A 211 0.66 -13.96 -2.92
N LEU A 212 1.87 -14.50 -2.96
CA LEU A 212 2.86 -14.20 -4.01
C LEU A 212 2.56 -14.92 -5.33
N GLU A 213 1.76 -15.98 -5.32
CA GLU A 213 1.43 -16.75 -6.53
C GLU A 213 0.65 -15.93 -7.58
N ARG A 214 0.03 -14.81 -7.16
CA ARG A 214 -0.66 -13.85 -8.04
C ARG A 214 0.22 -12.71 -8.54
N CYS A 215 1.49 -12.68 -8.14
CA CYS A 215 2.43 -11.61 -8.48
C CYS A 215 3.35 -12.03 -9.63
N HIS A 216 3.77 -11.04 -10.43
CA HIS A 216 4.61 -11.23 -11.62
C HIS A 216 6.01 -10.65 -11.42
#